data_AF-A0A7Y5G748-F1
#
_entry.id   AF-A0A7Y5G748-F1
#
_cell.length_a   1.000
_cell.length_b   1.000
_cell.length_c   1.000
_cell.angle_alpha   90.00
_cell.angle_beta   90.00
_cell.angle_gamma   90.00
#
_symmetry.space_group_name_H-M   'P 1'
#
loop_
_entity.id
_entity.type
_entity.pdbx_description
1 polymer ?
#
loop_
_entity_poly.entity_id
_entity_poly.type
_entity_poly.pdbx_seq_one_letter_code
_entity_poly.pdbx_strand_id
1 'polypeptide(L)'
;MMMNKRWIIFFSVVFVCHATVAQQHFELLPESKLIPELPADPVSHRFKLENILITKNLRSSLGVTIPVVGNKNLQLATGASVQFEVHPNGQAQIVSTEFYVDYFLIDVRWSNFLRTRLGLGHTSHHLSDNWYEKLQRTESVNYSRDYVKGLAVLADERWFVYGGFNYGFVFHLENGHSKRWHWQCGGEWMPMAISESTEIYTAVDVQCFQEADFEAMNNYQAGLKFSKAFRNVRTFYNFRHGIDERGQFFPRHRALHSVGVSVEI
;
A
#
# COMPACT_ATOMS: atom_id res chain seq x y z
N MET A 1 26.83 18.71 -38.14
CA MET A 1 26.11 17.48 -37.79
C MET A 1 25.07 17.85 -36.74
N MET A 2 23.80 17.86 -37.14
CA MET A 2 22.66 18.45 -36.41
C MET A 2 22.06 17.48 -35.38
N MET A 3 21.69 18.07 -34.23
CA MET A 3 20.58 17.77 -33.31
C MET A 3 20.19 16.33 -32.96
N ASN A 4 20.14 16.05 -31.66
CA ASN A 4 18.83 15.90 -30.99
C ASN A 4 18.92 16.11 -29.47
N LYS A 5 18.68 17.35 -29.04
CA LYS A 5 18.26 17.67 -27.67
C LYS A 5 16.78 17.31 -27.57
N ARG A 6 16.45 16.22 -26.85
CA ARG A 6 15.06 15.88 -26.56
C ARG A 6 14.55 16.79 -25.44
N TRP A 7 13.47 17.47 -25.78
CA TRP A 7 12.71 18.36 -24.93
C TRP A 7 12.05 17.56 -23.80
N ILE A 8 12.41 17.88 -22.55
CA ILE A 8 11.59 17.55 -21.40
C ILE A 8 10.49 18.62 -21.36
N ILE A 9 9.31 18.25 -21.86
CA ILE A 9 8.10 19.06 -21.66
C ILE A 9 7.66 18.81 -20.22
N PHE A 10 8.07 19.72 -19.31
CA PHE A 10 7.46 19.84 -18.00
C PHE A 10 6.02 20.32 -18.20
N PHE A 11 5.05 19.43 -18.00
CA PHE A 11 3.64 19.81 -17.91
C PHE A 11 3.41 20.49 -16.56
N SER A 12 3.67 21.80 -16.51
CA SER A 12 3.24 22.66 -15.41
C SER A 12 1.73 22.92 -15.56
N VAL A 13 0.90 22.01 -15.08
CA VAL A 13 -0.53 22.31 -14.90
C VAL A 13 -0.65 23.19 -13.66
N VAL A 14 -0.52 24.51 -13.86
CA VAL A 14 -0.84 25.51 -12.83
C VAL A 14 -2.37 25.65 -12.80
N PHE A 15 -3.02 24.88 -11.92
CA PHE A 15 -4.39 25.19 -11.52
C PHE A 15 -4.37 26.46 -10.67
N VAL A 16 -4.70 27.61 -11.27
CA VAL A 16 -5.03 28.82 -10.52
C VAL A 16 -6.44 28.65 -9.96
N CYS A 17 -6.57 27.89 -8.88
CA CYS A 17 -7.77 27.95 -8.06
C CYS A 17 -7.68 29.22 -7.22
N HIS A 18 -8.61 30.15 -7.43
CA HIS A 18 -8.93 31.20 -6.46
C HIS A 18 -9.52 30.52 -5.22
N ALA A 19 -8.66 30.01 -4.34
CA ALA A 19 -9.07 29.58 -3.02
C ALA A 19 -9.18 30.84 -2.16
N THR A 20 -10.42 31.27 -1.88
CA THR A 20 -10.71 31.99 -0.64
C THR A 20 -10.11 31.17 0.50
N VAL A 21 -9.03 31.68 1.10
CA VAL A 21 -8.36 31.07 2.24
C VAL A 21 -9.32 31.16 3.42
N ALA A 22 -10.25 30.21 3.48
CA ALA A 22 -10.93 29.90 4.72
C ALA A 22 -9.85 29.50 5.73
N GLN A 23 -9.96 30.03 6.94
CA GLN A 23 -9.05 29.83 8.05
C GLN A 23 -8.91 28.32 8.32
N GLN A 24 -7.94 27.68 7.66
CA GLN A 24 -7.71 26.24 7.78
C GLN A 24 -7.01 26.01 9.12
N HIS A 25 -7.74 25.43 10.07
CA HIS A 25 -7.12 24.80 11.23
C HIS A 25 -6.21 23.68 10.70
N PHE A 26 -4.92 23.80 10.96
CA PHE A 26 -3.95 22.75 10.65
C PHE A 26 -4.09 21.65 11.69
N GLU A 27 -4.94 20.67 11.41
CA GLU A 27 -4.97 19.44 12.19
C GLU A 27 -3.83 18.54 11.73
N LEU A 28 -2.92 18.20 12.64
CA LEU A 28 -1.78 17.33 12.36
C LEU A 28 -2.21 15.95 11.83
N LEU A 29 -3.45 15.55 12.14
CA LEU A 29 -4.11 14.33 11.69
C LEU A 29 -5.55 14.70 11.33
N PRO A 30 -5.92 14.74 10.05
CA PRO A 30 -7.28 15.10 9.64
C PRO A 30 -8.30 14.09 10.16
N GLU A 31 -9.46 14.58 10.60
CA GLU A 31 -10.51 13.75 11.22
C GLU A 31 -11.08 12.64 10.32
N SER A 32 -10.93 12.73 8.99
CA SER A 32 -11.47 11.70 8.09
C SER A 32 -10.71 11.57 6.77
N LYS A 33 -10.61 10.32 6.27
CA LYS A 33 -10.11 10.00 4.92
C LYS A 33 -11.28 9.69 3.99
N LEU A 34 -11.22 10.19 2.74
CA LEU A 34 -12.22 9.82 1.73
C LEU A 34 -12.13 8.35 1.34
N ILE A 35 -10.94 7.81 1.13
CA ILE A 35 -10.72 6.40 0.81
C ILE A 35 -10.38 5.66 2.12
N PRO A 36 -11.11 4.59 2.48
CA PRO A 36 -10.77 3.79 3.64
C PRO A 36 -9.42 3.10 3.46
N GLU A 37 -8.75 2.79 4.56
CA GLU A 37 -7.60 1.88 4.52
C GLU A 37 -8.04 0.51 4.01
N LEU A 38 -7.21 -0.13 3.19
CA LEU A 38 -7.51 -1.44 2.61
C LEU A 38 -6.90 -2.52 3.53
N PRO A 39 -7.69 -3.18 4.39
CA PRO A 39 -7.15 -3.97 5.50
C PRO A 39 -6.37 -5.20 5.04
N ALA A 40 -6.77 -5.80 3.93
CA ALA A 40 -6.07 -6.93 3.31
C ALA A 40 -5.00 -6.48 2.30
N ASP A 41 -4.88 -5.19 1.96
CA ASP A 41 -3.81 -4.72 1.08
C ASP A 41 -2.48 -4.76 1.85
N PRO A 42 -1.52 -5.59 1.43
CA PRO A 42 -0.25 -5.71 2.09
C PRO A 42 0.64 -4.46 2.01
N VAL A 43 0.41 -3.57 1.04
CA VAL A 43 1.20 -2.34 0.82
C VAL A 43 0.57 -1.07 1.38
N SER A 44 -0.64 -1.14 1.97
CA SER A 44 -1.32 0.03 2.55
C SER A 44 -0.45 0.75 3.58
N HIS A 45 -0.47 2.09 3.54
CA HIS A 45 0.35 2.94 4.41
C HIS A 45 -0.23 3.03 5.83
N ARG A 46 0.14 2.06 6.66
CA ARG A 46 -0.30 1.96 8.06
C ARG A 46 0.76 1.36 8.96
N PHE A 47 0.55 1.53 10.26
CA PHE A 47 1.29 0.82 11.29
C PHE A 47 0.77 -0.61 11.36
N LYS A 48 1.65 -1.59 11.18
CA LYS A 48 1.30 -3.01 11.25
C LYS A 48 2.45 -3.80 11.83
N LEU A 49 2.14 -4.76 12.69
CA LEU A 49 3.08 -5.73 13.23
C LEU A 49 2.45 -7.12 13.14
N GLU A 50 3.10 -8.06 12.47
CA GLU A 50 2.60 -9.43 12.31
C GLU A 50 3.69 -10.47 12.57
N ASN A 51 3.35 -11.54 13.28
CA ASN A 51 4.19 -12.70 13.50
C ASN A 51 3.81 -13.80 12.51
N ILE A 52 4.77 -14.25 11.69
CA ILE A 52 4.60 -15.36 10.75
C ILE A 52 4.71 -16.66 11.55
N LEU A 53 3.61 -17.39 11.66
CA LEU A 53 3.44 -18.49 12.63
C LEU A 53 4.46 -19.63 12.45
N ILE A 54 4.76 -20.00 11.20
CA ILE A 54 5.61 -21.15 10.89
C ILE A 54 7.09 -20.83 11.15
N THR A 55 7.56 -19.68 10.66
CA THR A 55 8.98 -19.31 10.77
C THR A 55 9.30 -18.54 12.05
N LYS A 56 8.26 -18.05 12.75
CA LYS A 56 8.36 -17.10 13.87
C LYS A 56 9.07 -15.80 13.46
N ASN A 57 9.05 -15.46 12.18
CA ASN A 57 9.57 -14.19 11.68
C ASN A 57 8.59 -13.07 11.99
N LEU A 58 9.12 -11.85 12.11
CA LEU A 58 8.32 -10.66 12.29
C LEU A 58 8.23 -9.93 10.95
N ARG A 59 7.04 -9.49 10.55
CA ARG A 59 6.89 -8.49 9.51
C ARG A 59 6.28 -7.24 10.11
N SER A 60 6.81 -6.09 9.74
CA SER A 60 6.35 -4.80 10.21
C SER A 60 6.15 -3.84 9.04
N SER A 61 5.22 -2.92 9.20
CA SER A 61 5.02 -1.76 8.35
C SER A 61 4.86 -0.53 9.23
N LEU A 62 5.58 0.54 8.89
CA LEU A 62 5.43 1.85 9.49
C LEU A 62 5.06 2.80 8.38
N GLY A 63 3.82 3.30 8.38
CA GLY A 63 3.36 4.18 7.33
C GLY A 63 2.11 4.95 7.68
N VAL A 64 1.87 5.99 6.91
CA VAL A 64 0.71 6.86 7.06
C VAL A 64 0.34 7.46 5.70
N THR A 65 -0.95 7.64 5.46
CA THR A 65 -1.48 8.52 4.41
C THR A 65 -2.00 9.79 5.07
N ILE A 66 -1.43 10.95 4.72
CA ILE A 66 -1.76 12.26 5.28
C ILE A 66 -2.50 13.08 4.20
N PRO A 67 -3.79 13.36 4.40
CA PRO A 67 -4.49 14.39 3.66
C PRO A 67 -3.84 15.76 3.88
N VAL A 68 -3.46 16.43 2.78
CA VAL A 68 -2.77 17.72 2.79
C VAL A 68 -3.77 18.86 2.69
N VAL A 69 -4.73 18.76 1.76
CA VAL A 69 -5.79 19.75 1.53
C VAL A 69 -7.03 19.01 1.04
N GLY A 70 -8.20 19.38 1.52
CA GLY A 70 -9.43 18.80 0.99
C GLY A 70 -10.70 19.35 1.59
N ASN A 71 -11.81 18.83 1.06
CA ASN A 71 -13.16 18.98 1.59
C ASN A 71 -13.87 17.61 1.51
N LYS A 72 -15.18 17.58 1.78
CA LYS A 72 -15.98 16.34 1.79
C LYS A 72 -16.03 15.60 0.45
N ASN A 73 -15.69 16.27 -0.66
CA ASN A 73 -15.79 15.72 -2.02
C ASN A 73 -14.44 15.52 -2.72
N LEU A 74 -13.42 16.26 -2.32
CA LEU A 74 -12.09 16.22 -2.95
C LEU A 74 -11.02 16.30 -1.86
N GLN A 75 -10.05 15.39 -1.89
CA GLN A 75 -8.95 15.37 -0.93
C GLN A 75 -7.64 15.07 -1.64
N LEU A 76 -6.65 15.94 -1.45
CA LEU A 76 -5.27 15.73 -1.84
C LEU A 76 -4.53 15.10 -0.67
N ALA A 77 -3.75 14.05 -0.92
CA ALA A 77 -2.99 13.37 0.11
C ALA A 77 -1.61 12.94 -0.38
N THR A 78 -0.74 12.60 0.56
CA THR A 78 0.51 11.88 0.31
C THR A 78 0.61 10.70 1.27
N GLY A 79 1.25 9.63 0.82
CA GLY A 79 1.44 8.42 1.64
C GLY A 79 2.89 7.99 1.61
N ALA A 80 3.37 7.47 2.74
CA ALA A 80 4.67 6.82 2.78
C ALA A 80 4.61 5.65 3.77
N SER A 81 5.28 4.56 3.42
CA SER A 81 5.53 3.44 4.33
C SER A 81 6.90 2.84 4.11
N VAL A 82 7.46 2.34 5.21
CA VAL A 82 8.57 1.40 5.20
C VAL A 82 8.08 0.06 5.74
N GLN A 83 8.39 -1.02 5.02
CA GLN A 83 8.12 -2.39 5.44
C GLN A 83 9.43 -3.13 5.63
N PHE A 84 9.42 -4.10 6.54
CA PHE A 84 10.58 -4.95 6.77
C PHE A 84 10.18 -6.32 7.34
N GLU A 85 10.96 -7.35 6.98
CA GLU A 85 10.91 -8.69 7.57
C GLU A 85 12.14 -8.89 8.47
N VAL A 86 11.94 -9.34 9.70
CA VAL A 86 12.99 -9.62 10.69
C VAL A 86 12.96 -11.09 11.07
N HIS A 87 14.15 -11.71 11.16
CA HIS A 87 14.33 -13.09 11.59
C HIS A 87 14.92 -13.13 13.02
N PRO A 88 14.06 -13.08 14.07
CA PRO A 88 14.51 -12.87 15.45
C PRO A 88 15.31 -14.05 16.03
N ASN A 89 15.06 -15.27 15.54
CA ASN A 89 15.78 -16.48 15.98
C ASN A 89 17.11 -16.70 15.22
N GLY A 90 17.43 -15.83 14.26
CA GLY A 90 18.78 -15.71 13.69
C GLY A 90 19.61 -14.67 14.44
N GLN A 91 20.73 -14.23 13.86
CA GLN A 91 21.47 -13.04 14.33
C GLN A 91 20.66 -11.76 14.05
N ALA A 92 19.42 -11.63 14.55
CA ALA A 92 18.50 -10.50 14.38
C ALA A 92 18.67 -9.76 13.04
N GLN A 93 18.51 -10.48 11.93
CA GLN A 93 18.81 -9.94 10.61
C GLN A 93 17.52 -9.34 10.03
N ILE A 94 17.56 -8.04 9.76
CA ILE A 94 16.63 -7.43 8.79
C ILE A 94 16.91 -8.17 7.47
N VAL A 95 15.88 -8.76 6.88
CA VAL A 95 16.00 -9.51 5.63
C VAL A 95 15.84 -8.59 4.44
N SER A 96 14.82 -7.74 4.51
CA SER A 96 14.47 -6.82 3.45
C SER A 96 13.87 -5.56 4.04
N THR A 97 14.00 -4.47 3.29
CA THR A 97 13.43 -3.16 3.58
C THR A 97 12.80 -2.63 2.32
N GLU A 98 11.49 -2.43 2.35
CA GLU A 98 10.71 -1.93 1.23
C GLU A 98 10.15 -0.55 1.54
N PHE A 99 10.31 0.38 0.61
CA PHE A 99 9.80 1.73 0.70
C PHE A 99 8.69 1.90 -0.33
N TYR A 100 7.54 2.40 0.12
CA TYR A 100 6.45 2.80 -0.76
C TYR A 100 6.14 4.26 -0.48
N VAL A 101 6.11 5.07 -1.53
CA VAL A 101 5.84 6.51 -1.43
C VAL A 101 4.80 6.89 -2.48
N ASP A 102 3.62 7.29 -2.04
CA ASP A 102 2.64 7.95 -2.87
C ASP A 102 2.88 9.47 -2.80
N TYR A 103 3.63 10.00 -3.76
CA TYR A 103 3.96 11.42 -3.85
C TYR A 103 2.71 12.31 -3.86
N PHE A 104 1.70 11.87 -4.61
CA PHE A 104 0.49 12.64 -4.81
C PHE A 104 -0.71 11.72 -4.99
N LEU A 105 -1.75 11.94 -4.18
CA LEU A 105 -3.02 11.24 -4.23
C LEU A 105 -4.13 12.27 -4.41
N ILE A 106 -5.04 12.01 -5.35
CA ILE A 106 -6.29 12.74 -5.53
C ILE A 106 -7.43 11.79 -5.24
N ASP A 107 -8.15 12.04 -4.15
CA ASP A 107 -9.35 11.31 -3.79
C ASP A 107 -10.58 12.14 -4.15
N VAL A 108 -11.53 11.53 -4.86
CA VAL A 108 -12.78 12.17 -5.30
C VAL A 108 -13.96 11.33 -4.82
N ARG A 109 -14.94 11.98 -4.19
CA ARG A 109 -16.25 11.41 -3.88
C ARG A 109 -17.23 11.80 -4.98
N TRP A 110 -17.75 10.81 -5.70
CA TRP A 110 -18.73 11.02 -6.76
C TRP A 110 -20.16 10.93 -6.24
N SER A 111 -20.38 10.05 -5.27
CA SER A 111 -21.66 9.86 -4.58
C SER A 111 -21.42 9.42 -3.13
N ASN A 112 -22.49 9.12 -2.39
CA ASN A 112 -22.35 8.59 -1.03
C ASN A 112 -21.59 7.25 -0.99
N PHE A 113 -21.68 6.47 -2.07
CA PHE A 113 -21.12 5.12 -2.15
C PHE A 113 -19.86 5.04 -3.01
N LEU A 114 -19.76 5.84 -4.09
CA LEU A 114 -18.67 5.77 -5.04
C LEU A 114 -17.59 6.82 -4.77
N ARG A 115 -16.37 6.34 -4.61
CA ARG A 115 -15.17 7.15 -4.43
C ARG A 115 -14.05 6.64 -5.33
N THR A 116 -13.17 7.51 -5.78
CA THR A 116 -12.01 7.11 -6.59
C THR A 116 -10.75 7.78 -6.08
N ARG A 117 -9.61 7.11 -6.29
CA ARG A 117 -8.27 7.66 -6.06
C ARG A 117 -7.46 7.55 -7.34
N LEU A 118 -6.79 8.65 -7.68
CA LEU A 118 -5.71 8.67 -8.66
C LEU A 118 -4.42 9.03 -7.93
N GLY A 119 -3.29 8.48 -8.34
CA GLY A 119 -2.04 8.82 -7.69
C GLY A 119 -0.79 8.58 -8.52
N LEU A 120 0.28 9.19 -8.05
CA LEU A 120 1.65 8.99 -8.51
C LEU A 120 2.48 8.55 -7.31
N GLY A 121 3.35 7.56 -7.52
CA GLY A 121 4.21 7.07 -6.46
C GLY A 121 5.45 6.35 -6.95
N HIS A 122 6.21 5.87 -5.99
CA HIS A 122 7.46 5.17 -6.13
C HIS A 122 7.53 4.02 -5.14
N THR A 123 8.08 2.90 -5.58
CA THR A 123 8.47 1.81 -4.69
C THR A 123 9.95 1.49 -4.86
N SER A 124 10.64 1.16 -3.77
CA SER A 124 12.03 0.71 -3.78
C SER A 124 12.22 -0.43 -2.79
N HIS A 125 12.91 -1.48 -3.20
CA HIS A 125 13.08 -2.70 -2.41
C HIS A 125 14.56 -3.04 -2.27
N HIS A 126 15.01 -3.20 -1.02
CA HIS A 126 16.41 -3.41 -0.67
C HIS A 126 16.58 -4.65 0.22
N LEU A 127 17.59 -5.45 -0.07
CA LEU A 127 18.03 -6.54 0.80
C LEU A 127 18.97 -5.91 1.79
N SER A 128 18.94 -6.38 3.02
CA SER A 128 19.97 -6.03 3.99
C SER A 128 21.33 -6.56 3.54
N ASP A 129 22.40 -5.82 3.82
CA ASP A 129 23.78 -6.13 3.43
C ASP A 129 24.18 -7.57 3.82
N ASN A 130 23.82 -7.98 5.04
CA ASN A 130 24.11 -9.32 5.56
C ASN A 130 23.45 -10.45 4.75
N TRP A 131 22.40 -10.14 3.99
CA TRP A 131 21.65 -11.12 3.21
C TRP A 131 22.20 -11.32 1.79
N TYR A 132 22.96 -10.36 1.26
CA TYR A 132 23.74 -10.57 0.03
C TYR A 132 24.78 -11.67 0.20
N GLU A 133 25.54 -11.61 1.29
CA GLU A 133 26.56 -12.62 1.63
C GLU A 133 25.94 -14.00 1.83
N LYS A 134 24.83 -14.09 2.59
CA LYS A 134 24.17 -15.37 2.86
C LYS A 134 23.51 -15.99 1.63
N LEU A 135 22.97 -15.17 0.73
CA LEU A 135 22.40 -15.63 -0.53
C LEU A 135 23.46 -15.85 -1.62
N GLN A 136 24.75 -15.68 -1.29
CA GLN A 136 25.88 -15.79 -2.22
C GLN A 136 25.69 -14.93 -3.47
N ARG A 137 25.05 -13.77 -3.30
CA ARG A 137 24.85 -12.80 -4.37
C ARG A 137 26.02 -11.82 -4.38
N THR A 138 26.63 -11.63 -5.55
CA THR A 138 27.76 -10.72 -5.74
C THR A 138 27.33 -9.30 -6.10
N GLU A 139 26.06 -9.09 -6.44
CA GLU A 139 25.53 -7.80 -6.90
C GLU A 139 24.17 -7.49 -6.24
N SER A 140 23.92 -6.18 -6.04
CA SER A 140 22.67 -5.71 -5.47
C SER A 140 21.52 -5.75 -6.47
N VAL A 141 20.48 -6.53 -6.21
CA VAL A 141 19.23 -6.43 -6.98
C VAL A 141 18.45 -5.24 -6.45
N ASN A 142 18.69 -4.08 -7.03
CA ASN A 142 17.87 -2.90 -6.77
C ASN A 142 16.62 -3.02 -7.64
N TYR A 143 15.46 -3.24 -7.01
CA TYR A 143 14.17 -3.09 -7.66
C TYR A 143 13.61 -1.76 -7.21
N SER A 144 13.41 -0.83 -8.13
CA SER A 144 12.56 0.33 -7.89
C SER A 144 11.71 0.69 -9.10
N ARG A 145 10.54 1.28 -8.83
CA ARG A 145 9.54 1.57 -9.85
C ARG A 145 8.74 2.81 -9.51
N ASP A 146 8.66 3.74 -10.46
CA ASP A 146 7.66 4.81 -10.44
C ASP A 146 6.37 4.33 -11.10
N TYR A 147 5.23 4.68 -10.51
CA TYR A 147 3.92 4.22 -10.95
C TYR A 147 2.86 5.32 -10.94
N VAL A 148 1.91 5.19 -11.87
CA VAL A 148 0.59 5.83 -11.80
C VAL A 148 -0.37 4.81 -11.23
N LYS A 149 -1.30 5.23 -10.37
CA LYS A 149 -2.34 4.35 -9.84
C LYS A 149 -3.74 4.91 -9.97
N GLY A 150 -4.69 4.00 -10.13
CA GLY A 150 -6.11 4.29 -10.13
C GLY A 150 -6.84 3.28 -9.25
N LEU A 151 -7.80 3.75 -8.46
CA LEU A 151 -8.62 2.92 -7.57
C LEU A 151 -10.05 3.45 -7.57
N ALA A 152 -11.02 2.56 -7.68
CA ALA A 152 -12.42 2.84 -7.42
C ALA A 152 -12.87 2.04 -6.20
N VAL A 153 -13.65 2.69 -5.34
CA VAL A 153 -14.18 2.10 -4.10
C VAL A 153 -15.68 2.33 -4.06
N LEU A 154 -16.43 1.24 -3.88
CA LEU A 154 -17.84 1.26 -3.53
C LEU A 154 -17.95 0.91 -2.04
N ALA A 155 -18.44 1.83 -1.23
CA ALA A 155 -18.47 1.69 0.21
C ALA A 155 -19.84 2.02 0.80
N ASP A 156 -20.20 1.30 1.85
CA ASP A 156 -21.35 1.53 2.72
C ASP A 156 -20.88 1.43 4.19
N GLU A 157 -21.79 1.54 5.15
CA GLU A 157 -21.44 1.56 6.58
C GLU A 157 -20.68 0.31 7.05
N ARG A 158 -21.01 -0.87 6.50
CA ARG A 158 -20.51 -2.17 6.98
C ARG A 158 -19.71 -2.96 5.96
N TRP A 159 -19.45 -2.39 4.80
CA TRP A 159 -18.68 -3.07 3.76
C TRP A 159 -18.10 -2.08 2.78
N PHE A 160 -17.05 -2.49 2.10
CA PHE A 160 -16.63 -1.86 0.87
C PHE A 160 -16.00 -2.87 -0.06
N VAL A 161 -16.07 -2.61 -1.36
CA VAL A 161 -15.33 -3.32 -2.40
C VAL A 161 -14.55 -2.32 -3.22
N TYR A 162 -13.44 -2.77 -3.79
CA TYR A 162 -12.58 -1.92 -4.60
C TYR A 162 -11.97 -2.67 -5.77
N GLY A 163 -11.61 -1.90 -6.79
CA GLY A 163 -10.88 -2.36 -7.95
C GLY A 163 -9.98 -1.24 -8.47
N GLY A 164 -8.78 -1.59 -8.91
CA GLY A 164 -7.78 -0.63 -9.28
C GLY A 164 -6.63 -1.23 -10.08
N PHE A 165 -5.68 -0.35 -10.40
CA PHE A 165 -4.48 -0.69 -11.13
C PHE A 165 -3.31 0.20 -10.73
N ASN A 166 -2.10 -0.30 -10.96
CA ASN A 166 -0.87 0.44 -11.00
C ASN A 166 -0.21 0.22 -12.38
N TYR A 167 0.28 1.29 -12.99
CA TYR A 167 1.06 1.26 -14.23
C TYR A 167 2.47 1.78 -13.94
N GLY A 168 3.47 0.89 -14.00
CA GLY A 168 4.87 1.25 -13.87
C GLY A 168 5.42 1.93 -15.12
N PHE A 169 6.13 3.05 -14.98
CA PHE A 169 6.68 3.78 -16.14
C PHE A 169 8.18 4.10 -16.05
N VAL A 170 8.76 4.12 -14.85
CA VAL A 170 10.23 4.11 -14.65
C VAL A 170 10.56 2.86 -13.87
N PHE A 171 11.53 2.08 -14.36
CA PHE A 171 12.03 0.89 -13.68
C PHE A 171 13.54 1.00 -13.56
N HIS A 172 14.06 0.79 -12.36
CA HIS A 172 15.46 0.46 -12.16
C HIS A 172 15.53 -1.03 -11.87
N LEU A 173 15.83 -1.79 -12.92
CA LEU A 173 16.02 -3.25 -12.91
C LEU A 173 17.19 -3.59 -13.84
N GLU A 174 17.96 -4.62 -13.50
CA GLU A 174 19.10 -5.09 -14.30
C GLU A 174 18.70 -5.47 -15.74
N ASN A 175 17.47 -5.96 -15.94
CA ASN A 175 16.95 -6.35 -17.24
C ASN A 175 15.67 -5.56 -17.54
N GLY A 176 15.73 -4.61 -18.48
CA GLY A 176 14.60 -3.72 -18.79
C GLY A 176 13.28 -4.48 -18.97
N HIS A 177 12.32 -4.24 -18.08
CA HIS A 177 11.00 -4.89 -18.13
C HIS A 177 10.03 -4.11 -19.04
N SER A 178 9.42 -4.81 -19.99
CA SER A 178 8.32 -4.30 -20.83
C SER A 178 6.95 -4.44 -20.17
N LYS A 179 6.85 -5.24 -19.10
CA LYS A 179 5.62 -5.55 -18.35
C LYS A 179 5.41 -4.50 -17.26
N ARG A 180 4.24 -3.86 -17.24
CA ARG A 180 4.00 -2.60 -16.51
C ARG A 180 2.72 -2.59 -15.69
N TRP A 181 1.78 -3.48 -16.01
CA TRP A 181 0.47 -3.50 -15.39
C TRP A 181 0.46 -4.33 -14.11
N HIS A 182 -0.13 -3.77 -13.08
CA HIS A 182 -0.50 -4.46 -11.85
C HIS A 182 -1.98 -4.15 -11.58
N TRP A 183 -2.80 -5.18 -11.44
CA TRP A 183 -4.23 -5.08 -11.17
C TRP A 183 -4.53 -5.49 -9.74
N GLN A 184 -5.48 -4.83 -9.10
CA GLN A 184 -5.86 -5.10 -7.72
C GLN A 184 -7.38 -5.05 -7.56
N CYS A 185 -7.95 -5.97 -6.81
CA CYS A 185 -9.33 -5.88 -6.34
C CYS A 185 -9.50 -6.54 -4.98
N GLY A 186 -10.53 -6.14 -4.24
CA GLY A 186 -10.77 -6.69 -2.92
C GLY A 186 -11.94 -6.05 -2.22
N GLY A 187 -12.02 -6.28 -0.91
CA GLY A 187 -13.05 -5.66 -0.08
C GLY A 187 -12.92 -6.01 1.39
N GLU A 188 -13.72 -5.33 2.20
CA GLU A 188 -13.93 -5.59 3.62
C GLU A 188 -15.42 -5.78 3.89
N TRP A 189 -15.74 -6.68 4.81
CA TRP A 189 -17.08 -6.85 5.35
C TRP A 189 -17.04 -6.97 6.86
N MET A 190 -17.90 -6.21 7.54
CA MET A 190 -18.10 -6.17 8.99
C MET A 190 -19.47 -6.80 9.32
N PRO A 191 -19.57 -8.14 9.37
CA PRO A 191 -20.85 -8.84 9.51
C PRO A 191 -21.55 -8.58 10.84
N MET A 192 -20.80 -8.30 11.90
CA MET A 192 -21.33 -8.29 13.27
C MET A 192 -20.57 -7.31 14.16
N ALA A 193 -21.32 -6.49 14.89
CA ALA A 193 -20.81 -5.72 16.03
C ALA A 193 -20.89 -6.57 17.30
N ILE A 194 -19.77 -6.68 18.03
CA ILE A 194 -19.70 -7.32 19.35
C ILE A 194 -20.10 -6.31 20.43
N SER A 195 -19.71 -5.05 20.25
CA SER A 195 -20.07 -3.91 21.10
C SER A 195 -20.14 -2.64 20.26
N GLU A 196 -20.49 -1.50 20.88
CA GLU A 196 -20.49 -0.19 20.22
C GLU A 196 -19.12 0.21 19.63
N SER A 197 -18.04 -0.38 20.14
CA SER A 197 -16.66 -0.06 19.76
C SER A 197 -15.89 -1.23 19.14
N THR A 198 -16.52 -2.39 18.97
CA THR A 198 -15.84 -3.63 18.55
C THR A 198 -16.64 -4.36 17.49
N GLU A 199 -16.02 -4.62 16.35
CA GLU A 199 -16.63 -5.30 15.20
C GLU A 199 -15.79 -6.51 14.78
N ILE A 200 -16.45 -7.59 14.37
CA ILE A 200 -15.81 -8.66 13.60
C ILE A 200 -15.69 -8.16 12.17
N TYR A 201 -14.53 -8.36 11.56
CA TYR A 201 -14.35 -8.09 10.13
C TYR A 201 -13.66 -9.23 9.40
N THR A 202 -13.93 -9.29 8.10
CA THR A 202 -13.22 -10.11 7.12
C THR A 202 -12.82 -9.24 5.95
N ALA A 203 -11.70 -9.53 5.32
CA ALA A 203 -11.23 -8.80 4.16
C ALA A 203 -10.47 -9.69 3.20
N VAL A 204 -10.50 -9.32 1.92
CA VAL A 204 -9.78 -9.97 0.85
C VAL A 204 -9.12 -8.92 -0.03
N ASP A 205 -7.94 -9.24 -0.52
CA ASP A 205 -7.21 -8.50 -1.54
C ASP A 205 -6.59 -9.51 -2.51
N VAL A 206 -6.80 -9.26 -3.80
CA VAL A 206 -6.25 -10.05 -4.90
C VAL A 206 -5.52 -9.09 -5.82
N GLN A 207 -4.24 -9.37 -6.03
CA GLN A 207 -3.35 -8.62 -6.90
C GLN A 207 -2.85 -9.52 -8.02
N CYS A 208 -2.71 -8.98 -9.22
CA CYS A 208 -2.24 -9.70 -10.40
C CYS A 208 -1.18 -8.86 -11.12
N PHE A 209 -0.01 -9.45 -11.35
CA PHE A 209 1.17 -8.70 -11.78
C PHE A 209 1.59 -9.14 -13.16
N GLN A 210 1.52 -8.24 -14.13
CA GLN A 210 2.01 -8.52 -15.48
C GLN A 210 3.50 -8.89 -15.43
N GLU A 211 4.28 -8.27 -14.55
CA GLU A 211 5.71 -8.56 -14.34
C GLU A 211 5.99 -10.04 -14.07
N ALA A 212 5.05 -10.78 -13.47
CA ALA A 212 5.08 -12.22 -13.22
C ALA A 212 4.09 -12.98 -14.11
N ASP A 213 3.93 -12.58 -15.37
CA ASP A 213 3.06 -13.30 -16.33
C ASP A 213 1.60 -13.43 -15.84
N PHE A 214 1.11 -12.39 -15.17
CA PHE A 214 -0.24 -12.33 -14.58
C PHE A 214 -0.48 -13.34 -13.45
N GLU A 215 0.58 -13.83 -12.80
CA GLU A 215 0.44 -14.53 -11.55
C GLU A 215 -0.19 -13.64 -10.46
N ALA A 216 -0.89 -14.30 -9.54
CA ALA A 216 -1.69 -13.63 -8.53
C ALA A 216 -1.04 -13.74 -7.14
N MET A 217 -1.27 -12.70 -6.34
CA MET A 217 -1.14 -12.74 -4.88
C MET A 217 -2.53 -12.56 -4.28
N ASN A 218 -2.90 -13.45 -3.37
CA ASN A 218 -4.15 -13.41 -2.63
C ASN A 218 -3.83 -13.18 -1.16
N ASN A 219 -4.55 -12.27 -0.53
CA ASN A 219 -4.44 -12.02 0.89
C ASN A 219 -5.83 -12.02 1.53
N TYR A 220 -6.00 -12.87 2.55
CA TYR A 220 -7.24 -13.01 3.30
C TYR A 220 -6.97 -12.64 4.75
N GLN A 221 -7.82 -11.78 5.30
CA GLN A 221 -7.69 -11.30 6.66
C GLN A 221 -9.01 -11.44 7.41
N ALA A 222 -8.96 -11.84 8.67
CA ALA A 222 -10.12 -11.88 9.55
C ALA A 222 -9.70 -11.50 10.96
N GLY A 223 -10.57 -10.81 11.69
CA GLY A 223 -10.24 -10.40 13.05
C GLY A 223 -11.23 -9.45 13.68
N LEU A 224 -10.72 -8.67 14.64
CA LEU A 224 -11.50 -7.68 15.39
C LEU A 224 -11.00 -6.28 15.05
N LYS A 225 -11.95 -5.37 14.84
CA LYS A 225 -11.72 -3.94 14.67
C LYS A 225 -12.24 -3.22 15.91
N PHE A 226 -11.38 -2.44 16.53
CA PHE A 226 -11.66 -1.62 17.70
C PHE A 226 -11.68 -0.15 17.28
N SER A 227 -12.87 0.44 17.28
CA SER A 227 -13.09 1.84 16.88
C SER A 227 -13.04 2.73 18.13
N LYS A 228 -12.05 3.63 18.24
CA LYS A 228 -11.96 4.58 19.35
C LYS A 228 -11.62 5.99 18.86
N ALA A 229 -12.60 6.89 18.94
CA ALA A 229 -12.53 8.33 18.62
C ALA A 229 -11.89 8.68 17.26
N PHE A 230 -10.57 8.56 17.15
CA PHE A 230 -9.77 8.98 15.99
C PHE A 230 -8.97 7.85 15.34
N ARG A 231 -9.05 6.61 15.85
CA ARG A 231 -8.20 5.50 15.37
C ARG A 231 -8.95 4.19 15.37
N ASN A 232 -8.69 3.39 14.33
CA ASN A 232 -9.04 1.98 14.33
C ASN A 232 -7.81 1.17 14.69
N VAL A 233 -7.94 0.32 15.71
CA VAL A 233 -6.95 -0.73 15.98
C VAL A 233 -7.55 -2.04 15.51
N ARG A 234 -6.77 -2.86 14.81
CA ARG A 234 -7.22 -4.20 14.41
C ARG A 234 -6.31 -5.25 15.00
N THR A 235 -6.90 -6.34 15.47
CA THR A 235 -6.19 -7.62 15.65
C THR A 235 -6.64 -8.54 14.54
N PHE A 236 -5.74 -9.36 14.01
CA PHE A 236 -6.08 -10.20 12.87
C PHE A 236 -5.27 -11.48 12.75
N TYR A 237 -5.90 -12.45 12.13
CA TYR A 237 -5.25 -13.53 11.42
C TYR A 237 -5.21 -13.18 9.94
N ASN A 238 -4.07 -13.45 9.30
CA ASN A 238 -3.83 -13.16 7.89
C ASN A 238 -3.22 -14.37 7.20
N PHE A 239 -3.87 -14.81 6.11
CA PHE A 239 -3.40 -15.84 5.21
C PHE A 239 -3.06 -15.23 3.85
N ARG A 240 -1.78 -15.23 3.49
CA ARG A 240 -1.30 -14.75 2.19
C ARG A 240 -0.80 -15.92 1.35
N HIS A 241 -1.21 -16.00 0.09
CA HIS A 241 -0.77 -17.02 -0.84
C HIS A 241 -0.58 -16.48 -2.26
N GLY A 242 0.50 -16.87 -2.90
CA GLY A 242 0.83 -16.49 -4.27
C GLY A 242 2.22 -15.87 -4.36
N ILE A 243 2.42 -14.97 -5.31
CA ILE A 243 3.72 -14.34 -5.53
C ILE A 243 4.10 -13.37 -4.41
N ASP A 244 5.40 -13.28 -4.12
CA ASP A 244 5.96 -12.30 -3.20
C ASP A 244 6.16 -10.96 -3.93
N GLU A 245 5.37 -9.95 -3.54
CA GLU A 245 5.39 -8.60 -4.11
C GLU A 245 6.69 -7.82 -3.86
N ARG A 246 7.55 -8.33 -2.96
CA ARG A 246 8.83 -7.69 -2.67
C ARG A 246 9.79 -7.97 -3.82
N GLY A 247 10.20 -6.92 -4.54
CA GLY A 247 10.91 -7.02 -5.81
C GLY A 247 12.13 -7.96 -5.84
N GLN A 248 12.78 -8.21 -4.69
CA GLN A 248 13.94 -9.12 -4.59
C GLN A 248 13.59 -10.60 -4.41
N PHE A 249 12.40 -10.87 -3.90
CA PHE A 249 11.86 -12.21 -3.82
C PHE A 249 10.91 -12.51 -4.99
N PHE A 250 10.65 -11.55 -5.86
CA PHE A 250 9.83 -11.73 -7.05
C PHE A 250 10.50 -12.65 -8.07
N PRO A 251 9.79 -13.60 -8.72
CA PRO A 251 8.39 -14.01 -8.55
C PRO A 251 8.25 -15.30 -7.70
N ARG A 252 8.91 -15.37 -6.53
CA ARG A 252 8.78 -16.55 -5.65
C ARG A 252 7.37 -16.64 -5.10
N HIS A 253 6.85 -17.85 -5.07
CA HIS A 253 5.59 -18.14 -4.41
C HIS A 253 5.79 -18.43 -2.93
N ARG A 254 4.91 -17.90 -2.09
CA ARG A 254 4.89 -18.18 -0.66
C ARG A 254 3.46 -18.38 -0.17
N ALA A 255 3.31 -19.22 0.84
CA ALA A 255 2.12 -19.30 1.68
C ALA A 255 2.51 -18.85 3.08
N LEU A 256 1.82 -17.85 3.63
CA LEU A 256 2.13 -17.24 4.92
C LEU A 256 0.88 -17.21 5.79
N HIS A 257 1.00 -17.82 6.96
CA HIS A 257 0.04 -17.70 8.04
C HIS A 257 0.63 -16.75 9.08
N SER A 258 -0.13 -15.73 9.46
CA SER A 258 0.34 -14.72 10.40
C SER A 258 -0.77 -14.23 11.31
N VAL A 259 -0.38 -13.77 12.50
CA VAL A 259 -1.25 -13.04 13.42
C VAL A 259 -0.64 -11.68 13.69
N GLY A 260 -1.45 -10.65 13.78
CA GLY A 260 -0.91 -9.30 13.88
C GLY A 260 -1.88 -8.27 14.44
N VAL A 261 -1.34 -7.07 14.57
CA VAL A 261 -2.03 -5.86 14.98
C VAL A 261 -1.74 -4.77 13.96
N SER A 262 -2.74 -3.96 13.64
CA SER A 262 -2.56 -2.75 12.84
C SER A 262 -3.26 -1.56 13.48
N VAL A 263 -2.74 -0.37 13.19
CA VAL A 263 -3.34 0.92 13.58
C VAL A 263 -3.55 1.74 12.33
N GLU A 264 -4.81 2.14 12.14
CA GLU A 264 -5.24 3.06 11.10
C GLU A 264 -5.35 4.45 11.74
N ILE A 265 -4.60 5.39 11.15
CA ILE A 265 -4.56 6.81 11.52
C ILE A 265 -5.14 7.59 10.35
#